data_AF-A0A6I1JGU8-F1
#
_entry.id   AF-A0A6I1JGU8-F1
#
_cell.length_a   1.000
_cell.length_b   1.000
_cell.length_c   1.000
_cell.angle_alpha   90.00
_cell.angle_beta   90.00
_cell.angle_gamma   90.00
#
_symmetry.space_group_name_H-M   'P 1'
#
loop_
_entity.id
_entity.type
_entity.pdbx_description
1 polymer ?
#
loop_
_entity_poly.entity_id
_entity_poly.type
_entity_poly.pdbx_seq_one_letter_code
_entity_poly.pdbx_strand_id
1 'polypeptide(L)' 'IRGFDRVRLVSTNPWGQNNVPRRFCSARAHLSDGRVRTVDYAILEDQSIIGATWGVEWCVHGLDRGRSFDPACRMARP' A
#
# COMPACT_ATOMS: atom_id res chain seq x y z
N ILE A 1 -0.08 -9.97 11.35
CA ILE A 1 0.75 -10.31 10.17
C ILE A 1 1.98 -11.06 10.68
N ARG A 2 2.42 -12.11 9.99
CA ARG A 2 3.59 -12.93 10.35
C ARG A 2 4.80 -12.65 9.47
N GLY A 3 4.60 -12.16 8.25
CA GLY A 3 5.69 -11.80 7.35
C GLY A 3 5.18 -11.37 5.98
N PHE A 4 6.12 -10.98 5.12
CA PHE A 4 5.87 -10.60 3.73
C PHE A 4 6.83 -11.33 2.78
N ASP A 5 6.37 -11.61 1.57
CA ASP A 5 7.22 -12.12 0.48
C ASP A 5 6.77 -11.58 -0.88
N ARG A 6 7.56 -11.88 -1.93
CA ARG A 6 7.31 -11.45 -3.32
C ARG A 6 7.04 -9.95 -3.42
N VAL A 7 7.80 -9.17 -2.66
CA VAL A 7 7.74 -7.72 -2.67
C VAL A 7 8.21 -7.23 -4.04
N ARG A 8 7.39 -6.44 -4.71
CA ARG A 8 7.73 -5.82 -5.99
C ARG A 8 7.24 -4.39 -6.07
N LEU A 9 8.05 -3.55 -6.70
CA LEU A 9 7.64 -2.23 -7.17
C LEU A 9 6.64 -2.41 -8.31
N VAL A 10 5.54 -1.66 -8.27
CA VAL A 10 4.50 -1.63 -9.32
C VAL A 10 4.65 -0.39 -10.18
N SER A 11 4.79 0.78 -9.56
CA SER A 11 4.95 2.06 -10.26
C SER A 11 5.62 3.11 -9.36
N THR A 12 6.29 4.07 -9.99
CA THR A 12 6.90 5.23 -9.34
C THR A 12 6.29 6.49 -9.91
N ASN A 13 5.65 7.27 -9.05
CA ASN A 13 5.00 8.54 -9.32
C ASN A 13 4.06 8.59 -10.56
N PRO A 14 3.09 7.66 -10.68
CA PRO A 14 2.18 7.60 -11.83
C PRO A 14 1.21 8.78 -11.93
N TRP A 15 1.00 9.54 -10.85
CA TRP A 15 0.01 10.63 -10.81
C TRP A 15 0.56 11.98 -11.27
N GLY A 16 1.81 12.02 -11.76
CA GLY A 16 2.42 13.23 -12.31
C GLY A 16 3.37 13.93 -11.34
N GLN A 17 4.32 14.69 -11.91
CA GLN A 17 5.46 15.26 -11.18
C GLN A 17 5.09 16.40 -10.22
N ASN A 18 3.92 17.01 -10.40
CA ASN A 18 3.46 18.12 -9.56
C ASN A 18 2.63 17.65 -8.35
N ASN A 19 2.48 16.34 -8.17
CA ASN A 19 1.82 15.75 -7.02
C ASN A 19 2.84 15.23 -6.03
N VAL A 20 2.44 15.11 -4.76
CA VAL A 20 3.25 14.48 -3.71
C VAL A 20 3.75 13.11 -4.20
N PRO A 21 5.07 12.88 -4.30
CA PRO A 21 5.62 11.65 -4.84
C PRO A 21 5.10 10.39 -4.15
N ARG A 22 4.70 9.40 -4.96
CA ARG A 22 4.21 8.09 -4.47
C ARG A 22 4.94 6.94 -5.15
N ARG A 23 5.35 5.93 -4.37
CA ARG A 23 5.85 4.64 -4.88
C ARG A 23 4.87 3.54 -4.53
N PHE A 24 4.28 2.92 -5.54
CA PHE A 24 3.31 1.85 -5.38
C PHE A 24 4.01 0.50 -5.45
N CYS A 25 3.72 -0.36 -4.48
CA CYS A 25 4.29 -1.69 -4.35
C CYS A 25 3.19 -2.71 -4.05
N SER A 26 3.47 -3.97 -4.37
CA SER A 26 2.60 -5.09 -4.08
C SER A 26 3.42 -6.23 -3.48
N ALA A 27 2.84 -6.93 -2.50
CA ALA A 27 3.47 -8.06 -1.85
C ALA A 27 2.43 -9.12 -1.45
N ARG A 28 2.91 -10.27 -0.98
CA ARG A 28 2.08 -11.25 -0.28
C ARG A 28 2.30 -11.12 1.22
N ALA A 29 1.22 -10.96 1.97
CA ALA A 29 1.24 -10.93 3.43
C ALA A 29 0.83 -12.30 3.98
N HIS A 30 1.66 -12.87 4.84
CA HIS A 30 1.34 -14.05 5.65
C HIS A 30 0.58 -13.60 6.88
N LEU A 31 -0.65 -14.05 7.06
CA LEU A 31 -1.53 -13.57 8.12
C LEU A 31 -1.60 -14.56 9.27
N SER A 32 -2.03 -14.07 10.44
CA SER A 32 -2.11 -14.87 11.66
C SER A 32 -3.19 -15.96 11.60
N ASP A 33 -4.15 -15.84 10.68
CA ASP A 33 -5.15 -16.86 10.37
C ASP A 33 -4.64 -17.95 9.40
N GLY A 34 -3.33 -17.95 9.10
CA GLY A 34 -2.70 -18.91 8.18
C GLY A 34 -2.94 -18.60 6.70
N ARG A 35 -3.70 -17.55 6.36
CA ARG A 35 -3.97 -17.20 4.97
C ARG A 35 -2.88 -16.28 4.41
N VAL A 36 -2.52 -16.52 3.16
CA VAL A 36 -1.69 -15.60 2.38
C VAL A 36 -2.61 -14.72 1.56
N ARG A 37 -2.51 -13.40 1.72
CA ARG A 37 -3.32 -12.41 0.97
C ARG A 37 -2.40 -11.40 0.28
N THR A 38 -2.83 -10.88 -0.86
CA THR A 38 -2.13 -9.75 -1.51
C THR A 38 -2.28 -8.50 -0.64
N VAL A 39 -1.20 -7.75 -0.51
CA VAL A 39 -1.20 -6.40 0.06
C VAL A 39 -0.67 -5.44 -1.00
N ASP A 40 -1.43 -4.39 -1.24
CA ASP A 40 -0.96 -3.25 -2.03
C ASP A 40 -0.68 -2.09 -1.08
N TYR A 41 0.43 -1.41 -1.31
CA TYR A 41 0.85 -0.31 -0.45
C TYR A 41 1.54 0.78 -1.26
N ALA A 42 1.38 2.01 -0.80
CA ALA A 42 2.03 3.19 -1.33
C ALA A 42 2.96 3.76 -0.27
N ILE A 43 4.17 4.15 -0.69
CA ILE A 43 5.10 4.96 0.10
C ILE A 43 4.97 6.39 -0.41
N LEU A 44 4.57 7.31 0.46
CA LEU A 44 4.25 8.69 0.10
C LEU A 44 5.23 9.63 0.78
N GLU A 45 5.81 10.56 0.04
CA GLU A 45 6.64 11.63 0.59
C GLU A 45 5.80 12.53 1.50
N ASP A 46 6.35 13.02 2.61
CA ASP A 46 5.72 13.97 3.53
C ASP A 46 4.34 13.59 4.12
N GLN A 47 3.96 12.31 4.08
CA GLN A 47 2.68 11.81 4.60
C GLN A 47 2.84 10.95 5.86
N SER A 48 3.93 11.12 6.60
CA SER A 48 4.11 10.52 7.93
C SER A 48 3.46 11.37 9.03
N ILE A 49 3.81 11.09 10.29
CA ILE A 49 3.38 11.91 11.44
C ILE A 49 3.81 13.36 11.18
N ILE A 50 2.83 14.27 11.18
CA ILE A 50 2.97 15.72 10.93
C ILE A 50 3.76 16.09 9.65
N GLY A 51 3.85 15.18 8.68
CA GLY A 51 4.60 15.40 7.44
C GLY A 51 6.12 15.49 7.58
N ALA A 52 6.69 14.93 8.65
CA ALA A 52 8.13 14.98 8.88
C ALA A 52 8.96 14.03 8.00
N THR A 53 8.32 13.02 7.39
CA THR A 53 9.00 11.98 6.61
C THR A 53 8.01 11.19 5.73
N TRP A 54 8.49 10.09 5.16
CA TRP A 54 7.71 9.16 4.34
C TRP A 54 6.63 8.45 5.15
N GLY A 55 5.40 8.47 4.62
CA GLY A 55 4.26 7.70 5.10
C GLY A 55 4.09 6.40 4.32
N VAL A 56 3.41 5.43 4.92
CA VAL A 56 3.00 4.18 4.25
C VAL A 56 1.51 3.99 4.41
N GLU A 57 0.80 4.00 3.28
CA GLU A 57 -0.61 3.64 3.19
C GLU A 57 -0.71 2.24 2.59
N TRP A 58 -1.61 1.40 3.11
CA TRP A 58 -1.69 -0.01 2.72
C TRP A 58 -3.10 -0.56 2.78
N CYS A 59 -3.36 -1.55 1.95
CA CYS A 59 -4.61 -2.29 1.92
C CYS A 59 -4.35 -3.77 1.67
N VAL A 60 -4.90 -4.63 2.54
CA VAL A 60 -4.86 -6.09 2.37
C VAL A 60 -6.16 -6.54 1.71
N HIS A 61 -6.03 -7.20 0.56
CA HIS A 61 -7.18 -7.66 -0.22
C HIS A 61 -8.08 -8.58 0.60
N GLY A 62 -9.38 -8.29 0.66
CA GLY A 62 -10.36 -9.04 1.45
C GLY A 62 -10.35 -8.74 2.95
N LEU A 63 -9.56 -7.76 3.41
CA LEU A 63 -9.59 -7.26 4.80
C LEU A 63 -9.93 -5.77 4.90
N ASP A 64 -10.19 -5.08 3.79
CA ASP A 64 -10.73 -3.71 3.78
C ASP A 64 -12.23 -3.68 4.08
N ARG A 65 -12.59 -3.97 5.34
CA ARG A 65 -14.00 -4.01 5.78
C ARG A 65 -14.66 -2.63 5.83
N GLY A 66 -13.85 -1.60 6.06
CA GLY A 66 -14.29 -0.21 6.15
C GLY A 66 -14.43 0.48 4.80
N ARG A 67 -13.99 -0.16 3.70
CA ARG A 67 -13.98 0.41 2.34
C ARG A 67 -13.13 1.67 2.25
N SER A 68 -12.04 1.71 3.01
CA SER A 68 -11.13 2.86 3.03
C SER A 68 -10.31 2.95 1.74
N PHE A 69 -10.15 1.85 1.00
CA PHE A 69 -9.36 1.77 -0.22
C PHE A 69 -10.16 1.21 -1.41
N ASP A 70 -11.46 1.47 -1.43
CA ASP A 70 -12.36 0.87 -2.41
C ASP A 70 -12.21 1.41 -3.85
N PRO A 71 -12.56 0.60 -4.87
CA PRO A 71 -12.85 -0.83 -4.80
C PRO A 71 -11.58 -1.68 -4.85
N ALA A 72 -11.53 -2.76 -4.08
CA ALA A 72 -10.46 -3.77 -4.12
C ALA A 72 -9.05 -3.14 -4.00
N CYS A 73 -8.81 -2.36 -2.95
CA CYS A 73 -7.54 -1.69 -2.68
C CYS A 73 -7.09 -0.71 -3.78
N ARG A 74 -8.00 -0.14 -4.59
CA ARG A 74 -7.64 0.79 -5.69
C ARG A 74 -6.88 2.02 -5.19
N MET A 75 -7.21 2.56 -4.02
CA MET A 75 -6.54 3.76 -3.50
C MET A 75 -5.07 3.53 -3.10
N ALA A 76 -4.67 2.26 -2.87
CA ALA A 76 -3.29 1.87 -2.60
C ALA A 76 -2.56 1.36 -3.85
N ARG A 77 -3.14 1.58 -5.04
CA ARG A 77 -2.61 1.16 -6.35
C ARG A 77 -2.46 2.38 -7.28
N PRO A 78 -1.65 2.26 -8.34
CA PRO A 78 -1.53 3.29 -9.38
C PRO A 78 -2.87 3.69 -9.98
#